data_AF-A0A933Y2S2-F1
#
_entry.id   AF-A0A933Y2S2-F1
#
_cell.length_a   1.000
_cell.length_b   1.000
_cell.length_c   1.000
_cell.angle_alpha   90.00
_cell.angle_beta   90.00
_cell.angle_gamma   90.00
#
_symmetry.space_group_name_H-M   'P 1'
#
loop_
_entity.id
_entity.type
_entity.pdbx_description
1 polymer ?
#
loop_
_entity_poly.entity_id
_entity_poly.type
_entity_poly.pdbx_seq_one_letter_code
_entity_poly.pdbx_strand_id
1 'polypeptide(L)'
;MTPRLARRAGFTLVEVLVVLLIMAGMMMAMLQILNAARTSRDTVHNIQETQLAGPAILDLVERDLRAIYCYGRPKDALLRVKNRVVYGLDADSLDFVCSTQSLTPVLINAQDRYVRADYNEVGYVLRPSPADDNFLELYRRESLGVDEEPFDEGSYTFLHERVKHFDVKVFDEDGPDAEPLETWNTVQGDEHTGLPKRLEIELTLELAPRIMREQLEIAPIDKRTMTYKRTIRFPDYLLDAVVAEVRPKIPVINPPTGDTDGAAPSTGGDPGSASGDPSGPTTATQGAGSR
;
A
#
# COMPACT_ATOMS: atom_id res chain seq x y z
N MET A 1 -2.46 87.34 -48.43
CA MET A 1 -2.18 85.90 -48.23
C MET A 1 -0.75 85.78 -47.70
N THR A 2 -0.58 85.76 -46.38
CA THR A 2 0.73 85.66 -45.72
C THR A 2 1.06 84.19 -45.47
N PRO A 3 2.22 83.68 -45.91
CA PRO A 3 2.58 82.29 -45.67
C PRO A 3 2.90 82.12 -44.18
N ARG A 4 2.15 81.22 -43.51
CA ARG A 4 2.52 80.73 -42.17
C ARG A 4 3.80 79.90 -42.33
N LEU A 5 4.92 80.45 -41.88
CA LEU A 5 6.15 79.68 -41.67
C LEU A 5 5.87 78.61 -40.62
N ALA A 6 5.62 77.38 -41.08
CA ALA A 6 5.61 76.22 -40.21
C ALA A 6 7.03 76.07 -39.65
N ARG A 7 7.24 76.47 -38.39
CA ARG A 7 8.47 76.15 -37.65
C ARG A 7 8.59 74.63 -37.64
N ARG A 8 9.55 74.09 -38.40
CA ARG A 8 9.97 72.70 -38.30
C ARG A 8 10.68 72.55 -36.95
N ALA A 9 9.93 72.12 -35.93
CA ALA A 9 10.51 71.68 -34.67
C ALA A 9 11.10 70.28 -34.91
N GLY A 10 12.43 70.21 -35.05
CA GLY A 10 13.15 68.94 -35.01
C GLY A 10 13.25 68.43 -33.58
N PHE A 11 13.11 67.12 -33.38
CA PHE A 11 13.36 66.49 -32.09
C PHE A 11 14.81 66.73 -31.65
N THR A 12 15.00 67.07 -30.38
CA THR A 12 16.36 67.17 -29.84
C THR A 12 16.92 65.77 -29.60
N LEU A 13 18.23 65.60 -29.80
CA LEU A 13 18.90 64.32 -29.53
C LEU A 13 18.70 63.86 -28.08
N VAL A 14 18.59 64.81 -27.14
CA VAL A 14 18.30 64.57 -25.73
C VAL A 14 16.91 63.95 -25.54
N GLU A 15 15.89 64.46 -26.24
CA GLU A 15 14.52 63.94 -26.15
C GLU A 15 14.42 62.50 -26.66
N VAL A 16 15.09 62.20 -27.79
CA VAL A 16 15.17 60.82 -28.32
C VAL A 16 15.88 59.90 -27.32
N LEU A 17 16.96 60.36 -26.68
CA LEU A 17 17.70 59.58 -25.69
C LEU A 17 16.86 59.30 -24.43
N VAL A 18 16.11 60.28 -23.94
CA VAL A 18 15.19 60.13 -22.80
C VAL A 18 14.08 59.13 -23.13
N VAL A 19 13.50 59.20 -24.33
CA VAL A 19 12.47 58.24 -24.77
C VAL A 19 13.05 56.82 -24.83
N LEU A 20 14.26 56.63 -25.38
CA LEU A 20 14.91 55.33 -25.42
C LEU A 20 15.19 54.78 -24.01
N LEU A 21 15.60 55.63 -23.07
CA LEU A 21 15.86 55.23 -21.69
C LEU A 21 14.56 54.76 -21.00
N ILE A 22 13.46 55.51 -21.18
CA ILE A 22 12.15 55.14 -20.61
C ILE A 22 11.67 53.82 -21.23
N MET A 23 11.78 53.66 -22.56
CA MET A 23 11.38 52.43 -23.26
C MET A 23 12.20 51.22 -22.81
N ALA A 24 13.51 51.38 -22.65
CA ALA A 24 14.39 50.33 -22.12
C ALA A 24 14.02 49.96 -20.67
N GLY A 25 13.74 50.96 -19.82
CA GLY A 25 13.28 50.74 -18.45
C GLY A 25 11.95 50.00 -18.40
N MET A 26 10.99 50.38 -19.24
CA MET A 26 9.69 49.69 -19.35
C MET A 26 9.87 48.24 -19.83
N MET A 27 10.73 48.00 -20.82
CA MET A 27 11.01 46.65 -21.31
C MET A 27 11.64 45.77 -20.23
N MET A 28 12.58 46.33 -19.45
CA MET A 28 13.18 45.62 -18.32
C MET A 28 12.15 45.29 -17.23
N ALA A 29 11.28 46.24 -16.88
CA ALA A 29 10.21 45.99 -15.91
C ALA A 29 9.24 44.90 -16.39
N MET A 30 8.85 44.91 -17.67
CA MET A 30 8.00 43.85 -18.24
C MET A 30 8.67 42.48 -18.19
N LEU A 31 9.97 42.39 -18.51
CA LEU A 31 10.73 41.14 -18.44
C LEU A 31 10.82 40.61 -17.00
N GLN A 32 11.03 41.49 -16.03
CA GLN A 32 11.05 41.10 -14.61
C GLN A 32 9.71 40.55 -14.15
N ILE A 33 8.60 41.21 -14.50
CA ILE A 33 7.25 40.73 -14.15
C ILE A 33 6.96 39.39 -14.82
N LEU A 34 7.32 39.22 -16.10
CA LEU A 34 7.11 37.95 -16.80
C LEU A 34 7.90 36.80 -16.16
N ASN A 35 9.16 37.06 -15.78
CA ASN A 35 9.98 36.06 -15.11
C ASN A 35 9.43 35.71 -13.73
N ALA A 36 9.04 36.72 -12.94
CA ALA A 36 8.42 36.50 -11.63
C ALA A 36 7.10 35.73 -11.72
N ALA A 37 6.27 36.03 -12.74
CA ALA A 37 5.03 35.31 -12.98
C ALA A 37 5.27 33.84 -13.37
N ARG A 38 6.27 33.57 -14.23
CA ARG A 38 6.64 32.20 -14.62
C ARG A 38 7.16 31.40 -13.44
N THR A 39 8.10 31.94 -12.67
CA THR A 39 8.64 31.25 -11.49
C THR A 39 7.55 31.01 -10.46
N SER A 40 6.67 31.99 -10.22
CA SER A 40 5.53 31.82 -9.31
C SER A 40 4.54 30.75 -9.78
N ARG A 41 4.32 30.61 -11.09
CA ARG A 41 3.43 29.56 -11.61
C ARG A 41 4.06 28.18 -11.40
N ASP A 42 5.34 28.04 -11.72
CA ASP A 42 6.03 26.76 -11.64
C ASP A 42 6.18 26.32 -10.17
N THR A 43 6.40 27.25 -9.24
CA THR A 43 6.39 26.93 -7.79
C THR A 43 5.02 26.49 -7.32
N VAL A 44 3.94 27.17 -7.73
CA VAL A 44 2.56 26.79 -7.37
C VAL A 44 2.23 25.41 -7.93
N HIS A 45 2.58 25.13 -9.17
CA HIS A 45 2.33 23.83 -9.79
C HIS A 45 3.03 22.70 -9.02
N ASN A 46 4.31 22.88 -8.68
CA ASN A 46 5.05 21.88 -7.91
C ASN A 46 4.45 21.66 -6.51
N ILE A 47 4.07 22.75 -5.82
CA ILE A 47 3.42 22.65 -4.50
C ILE A 47 2.09 21.90 -4.62
N GLN A 48 1.27 22.20 -5.63
CA GLN A 48 0.00 21.53 -5.85
C GLN A 48 0.18 20.03 -6.12
N GLU A 49 1.16 19.65 -6.94
CA GLU A 49 1.46 18.25 -7.22
C GLU A 49 1.84 17.48 -5.94
N THR A 50 2.73 18.04 -5.11
CA THR A 50 3.10 17.42 -3.83
C THR A 50 1.94 17.41 -2.82
N GLN A 51 1.07 18.43 -2.83
CA GLN A 51 -0.12 18.46 -1.97
C GLN A 51 -1.13 17.37 -2.32
N LEU A 52 -1.25 17.01 -3.59
CA LEU A 52 -2.15 15.94 -4.04
C LEU A 52 -1.55 14.55 -3.82
N ALA A 53 -0.22 14.43 -3.77
CA ALA A 53 0.45 13.15 -3.57
C ALA A 53 0.15 12.54 -2.19
N GLY A 54 0.12 13.33 -1.12
CA GLY A 54 -0.14 12.84 0.24
C GLY A 54 -1.47 12.08 0.39
N PRO A 55 -2.61 12.71 0.05
CA PRO A 55 -3.91 12.04 0.05
C PRO A 55 -3.96 10.82 -0.87
N ALA A 56 -3.38 10.91 -2.07
CA ALA A 56 -3.37 9.79 -3.02
C ALA A 56 -2.62 8.55 -2.48
N ILE A 57 -1.50 8.77 -1.79
CA ILE A 57 -0.74 7.69 -1.13
C ILE A 57 -1.57 7.08 0.00
N LEU A 58 -2.19 7.89 0.85
CA LEU A 58 -3.00 7.38 1.95
C LEU A 58 -4.26 6.67 1.48
N ASP A 59 -4.89 7.13 0.40
CA ASP A 59 -6.03 6.45 -0.22
C ASP A 59 -5.61 5.10 -0.82
N LEU A 60 -4.40 5.00 -1.39
CA LEU A 60 -3.83 3.75 -1.86
C LEU A 60 -3.59 2.77 -0.70
N VAL A 61 -2.96 3.23 0.39
CA VAL A 61 -2.73 2.42 1.60
C VAL A 61 -4.06 1.96 2.20
N GLU A 62 -5.03 2.86 2.32
CA GLU A 62 -6.36 2.53 2.85
C GLU A 62 -7.09 1.52 1.98
N ARG A 63 -7.04 1.66 0.65
CA ARG A 63 -7.62 0.70 -0.28
C ARG A 63 -7.04 -0.70 -0.08
N ASP A 64 -5.72 -0.79 0.05
CA ASP A 64 -5.03 -2.07 0.22
C ASP A 64 -5.35 -2.68 1.59
N LEU A 65 -5.37 -1.88 2.67
CA LEU A 65 -5.74 -2.34 4.02
C LEU A 65 -7.21 -2.78 4.12
N ARG A 66 -8.13 -2.08 3.46
CA ARG A 66 -9.55 -2.48 3.41
C ARG A 66 -9.77 -3.80 2.66
N ALA A 67 -8.82 -4.18 1.79
CA ALA A 67 -8.86 -5.41 1.03
C ALA A 67 -8.05 -6.55 1.67
N ILE A 68 -7.70 -6.44 2.96
CA ILE A 68 -6.89 -7.43 3.67
C ILE A 68 -7.53 -8.82 3.64
N TYR A 69 -6.69 -9.84 3.46
CA TYR A 69 -7.11 -11.23 3.30
C TYR A 69 -6.71 -12.06 4.51
N CYS A 70 -7.70 -12.58 5.24
CA CYS A 70 -7.50 -13.28 6.51
C CYS A 70 -7.78 -14.78 6.46
N TYR A 71 -8.42 -15.26 5.40
CA TYR A 71 -8.96 -16.62 5.37
C TYR A 71 -7.87 -17.67 5.21
N GLY A 72 -7.86 -18.67 6.10
CA GLY A 72 -6.92 -19.81 6.03
C GLY A 72 -5.46 -19.48 6.37
N ARG A 73 -5.21 -18.35 7.05
CA ARG A 73 -3.86 -17.89 7.40
C ARG A 73 -3.65 -17.81 8.92
N PRO A 74 -2.43 -18.03 9.43
CA PRO A 74 -2.16 -17.87 10.84
C PRO A 74 -2.14 -16.39 11.22
N LYS A 75 -2.42 -16.10 12.50
CA LYS A 75 -2.65 -14.72 13.00
C LYS A 75 -1.42 -13.82 12.87
N ASP A 76 -0.24 -14.40 13.03
CA ASP A 76 1.08 -13.77 12.86
C ASP A 76 1.35 -13.32 11.42
N ALA A 77 0.76 -13.97 10.43
CA ALA A 77 0.96 -13.68 9.01
C ALA A 77 -0.02 -12.66 8.43
N LEU A 78 -0.99 -12.14 9.21
CA LEU A 78 -2.06 -11.28 8.68
C LEU A 78 -1.61 -9.86 8.35
N LEU A 79 -0.94 -9.22 9.30
CA LEU A 79 -0.51 -7.82 9.25
C LEU A 79 0.71 -7.66 10.13
N ARG A 80 1.77 -7.03 9.64
CA ARG A 80 2.99 -6.76 10.41
C ARG A 80 3.28 -5.27 10.39
N VAL A 81 3.44 -4.69 11.57
CA VAL A 81 3.87 -3.29 11.74
C VAL A 81 5.20 -3.29 12.48
N LYS A 82 6.23 -2.69 11.89
CA LYS A 82 7.55 -2.54 12.52
C LYS A 82 7.85 -1.07 12.68
N ASN A 83 8.12 -0.66 13.93
CA ASN A 83 8.80 0.59 14.21
C ASN A 83 10.20 0.52 13.61
N ARG A 84 10.53 1.50 12.76
CA ARG A 84 11.87 1.61 12.21
C ARG A 84 12.27 3.07 12.10
N VAL A 85 13.50 3.36 12.53
CA VAL A 85 14.10 4.69 12.41
C VAL A 85 15.25 4.65 11.42
N VAL A 86 15.23 5.55 10.44
CA VAL A 86 16.27 5.68 9.40
C VAL A 86 16.75 7.12 9.38
N TYR A 87 18.05 7.35 9.59
CA TYR A 87 18.65 8.69 9.72
C TYR A 87 17.95 9.61 10.74
N GLY A 88 17.43 9.03 11.82
CA GLY A 88 16.71 9.76 12.87
C GLY A 88 15.31 10.23 12.43
N LEU A 89 14.82 9.75 11.30
CA LEU A 89 13.46 9.95 10.81
C LEU A 89 12.65 8.67 11.01
N ASP A 90 11.38 8.80 11.39
CA ASP A 90 10.49 7.65 11.54
C ASP A 90 10.09 7.12 10.16
N ALA A 91 10.33 5.83 10.00
CA ALA A 91 10.41 5.14 8.73
C ALA A 91 9.75 3.76 8.85
N ASP A 92 8.62 3.72 9.54
CA ASP A 92 7.90 2.49 9.86
C ASP A 92 7.61 1.66 8.61
N SER A 93 7.46 0.36 8.81
CA SER A 93 7.07 -0.55 7.74
C SER A 93 5.78 -1.25 8.07
N LEU A 94 4.93 -1.37 7.06
CA LEU A 94 3.62 -1.99 7.14
C LEU A 94 3.56 -3.09 6.07
N ASP A 95 3.42 -4.35 6.47
CA ASP A 95 3.28 -5.49 5.55
C ASP A 95 1.98 -6.25 5.82
N PHE A 96 1.28 -6.70 4.77
CA PHE A 96 0.06 -7.49 4.87
C PHE A 96 -0.27 -8.17 3.54
N VAL A 97 -1.26 -9.07 3.55
CA VAL A 97 -1.78 -9.70 2.33
C VAL A 97 -3.15 -9.14 2.02
N CYS A 98 -3.38 -8.77 0.77
CA CYS A 98 -4.64 -8.19 0.32
C CYS A 98 -5.14 -8.82 -0.98
N SER A 99 -6.41 -8.60 -1.26
CA SER A 99 -7.10 -8.99 -2.50
C SER A 99 -7.14 -7.84 -3.53
N THR A 100 -6.39 -6.76 -3.31
CA THR A 100 -6.25 -5.72 -4.32
C THR A 100 -5.48 -6.29 -5.51
N GLN A 101 -6.00 -6.08 -6.71
CA GLN A 101 -5.32 -6.49 -7.95
C GLN A 101 -3.95 -5.83 -8.08
N SER A 102 -3.00 -6.60 -8.63
CA SER A 102 -1.63 -6.16 -8.76
C SER A 102 -1.43 -4.92 -9.65
N LEU A 103 -0.56 -4.00 -9.22
CA LEU A 103 -0.23 -2.80 -10.01
C LEU A 103 0.70 -3.14 -11.17
N THR A 104 1.69 -3.98 -10.91
CA THR A 104 2.71 -4.36 -11.90
C THR A 104 2.40 -5.75 -12.44
N PRO A 105 2.19 -5.92 -13.75
CA PRO A 105 2.00 -7.24 -14.31
C PRO A 105 3.29 -8.06 -14.20
N VAL A 106 3.18 -9.30 -13.73
CA VAL A 106 4.32 -10.21 -13.60
C VAL A 106 4.31 -11.17 -14.79
N LEU A 107 5.50 -11.41 -15.35
CA LEU A 107 5.70 -12.38 -16.42
C LEU A 107 5.75 -13.79 -15.82
N ILE A 108 4.82 -14.65 -16.21
CA ILE A 108 4.92 -16.08 -15.88
C ILE A 108 5.75 -16.75 -16.98
N ASN A 109 7.00 -17.09 -16.64
CA ASN A 109 7.98 -17.69 -17.55
C ASN A 109 7.49 -18.97 -18.25
N ALA A 110 6.56 -19.70 -17.63
CA ALA A 110 6.03 -20.94 -18.19
C ALA A 110 5.04 -20.72 -19.36
N GLN A 111 4.47 -19.53 -19.52
CA GLN A 111 3.46 -19.25 -20.57
C GLN A 111 3.73 -17.96 -21.37
N ASP A 112 4.87 -17.30 -21.15
CA ASP A 112 5.24 -16.02 -21.78
C ASP A 112 4.09 -14.99 -21.74
N ARG A 113 3.37 -14.97 -20.61
CA ARG A 113 2.16 -14.18 -20.43
C ARG A 113 2.30 -13.31 -19.20
N TYR A 114 1.89 -12.06 -19.36
CA TYR A 114 1.71 -11.13 -18.26
C TYR A 114 0.38 -11.40 -17.56
N VAL A 115 0.44 -11.62 -16.25
CA VAL A 115 -0.74 -11.73 -15.40
C VAL A 115 -0.66 -10.70 -14.28
N ARG A 116 -1.84 -10.36 -13.75
CA ARG A 116 -1.96 -9.65 -12.49
C ARG A 116 -2.50 -10.65 -11.48
N ALA A 117 -1.91 -10.71 -10.30
CA ALA A 117 -2.49 -11.51 -9.24
C ALA A 117 -3.68 -10.81 -8.61
N ASP A 118 -4.69 -11.63 -8.30
CA ASP A 118 -5.89 -11.23 -7.56
C ASP A 118 -5.61 -11.12 -6.06
N TYR A 119 -4.57 -11.82 -5.58
CA TYR A 119 -4.07 -11.73 -4.21
C TYR A 119 -2.61 -11.35 -4.22
N ASN A 120 -2.26 -10.33 -3.46
CA ASN A 120 -0.91 -9.80 -3.40
C ASN A 120 -0.47 -9.59 -1.97
N GLU A 121 0.79 -9.90 -1.74
CA GLU A 121 1.53 -9.46 -0.57
C GLU A 121 1.98 -8.02 -0.80
N VAL A 122 1.55 -7.13 0.06
CA VAL A 122 1.82 -5.70 -0.04
C VAL A 122 2.63 -5.27 1.16
N GLY A 123 3.60 -4.39 0.92
CA GLY A 123 4.35 -3.71 1.97
C GLY A 123 4.52 -2.24 1.66
N TYR A 124 4.58 -1.40 2.69
CA TYR A 124 4.99 0.00 2.58
C TYR A 124 6.30 0.14 3.35
N VAL A 125 7.34 0.60 2.67
CA VAL A 125 8.67 0.71 3.24
C VAL A 125 9.36 1.97 2.75
N LEU A 126 10.11 2.59 3.64
CA LEU A 126 10.92 3.75 3.34
C LEU A 126 12.38 3.36 3.11
N ARG A 127 13.06 4.09 2.24
CA ARG A 127 14.50 3.97 2.02
C ARG A 127 15.15 5.35 2.10
N PRO A 128 16.42 5.45 2.53
CA PRO A 128 17.17 6.69 2.39
C PRO A 128 17.15 7.20 0.96
N SER A 129 16.88 8.49 0.75
CA SER A 129 17.06 9.06 -0.59
C SER A 129 18.56 9.15 -0.91
N PRO A 130 19.00 8.71 -2.11
CA PRO A 130 20.38 8.88 -2.53
C PRO A 130 20.72 10.35 -2.85
N ALA A 131 19.71 11.23 -2.99
CA ALA A 131 19.88 12.63 -3.36
C ALA A 131 19.87 13.60 -2.16
N ASP A 132 19.33 13.19 -1.01
CA ASP A 132 19.28 13.98 0.23
C ASP A 132 19.22 13.07 1.46
N ASP A 133 20.14 13.25 2.40
CA ASP A 133 20.09 12.53 3.68
C ASP A 133 18.94 13.03 4.57
N ASN A 134 18.34 14.19 4.25
CA ASN A 134 17.22 14.74 5.00
C ASN A 134 15.86 14.12 4.61
N PHE A 135 15.80 13.23 3.63
CA PHE A 135 14.55 12.66 3.13
C PHE A 135 14.61 11.15 2.95
N LEU A 136 13.41 10.58 3.00
CA LEU A 136 13.16 9.20 2.71
C LEU A 136 12.29 9.06 1.46
N GLU A 137 12.54 7.99 0.72
CA GLU A 137 11.76 7.56 -0.41
C GLU A 137 10.78 6.47 0.04
N LEU A 138 9.49 6.69 -0.19
CA LEU A 138 8.45 5.71 0.10
C LEU A 138 8.24 4.80 -1.11
N TYR A 139 8.24 3.50 -0.83
CA TYR A 139 7.98 2.45 -1.80
C TYR A 139 6.81 1.59 -1.35
N ARG A 140 6.03 1.14 -2.34
CA ARG A 140 5.08 0.03 -2.20
C ARG A 140 5.73 -1.25 -2.70
N ARG A 141 6.02 -2.17 -1.79
CA ARG A 141 6.42 -3.55 -2.05
C ARG A 141 5.20 -4.35 -2.49
N GLU A 142 5.41 -5.22 -3.47
CA GLU A 142 4.38 -6.10 -4.00
C GLU A 142 4.99 -7.42 -4.47
N SER A 143 4.50 -8.53 -3.94
CA SER A 143 4.82 -9.88 -4.38
C SER A 143 3.58 -10.60 -4.91
N LEU A 144 3.82 -11.48 -5.89
CA LEU A 144 2.76 -12.22 -6.59
C LEU A 144 2.38 -13.47 -5.81
N GLY A 145 1.11 -13.57 -5.44
CA GLY A 145 0.58 -14.74 -4.75
C GLY A 145 0.65 -14.59 -3.23
N VAL A 146 0.44 -15.71 -2.55
CA VAL A 146 0.50 -15.81 -1.09
C VAL A 146 1.35 -17.02 -0.77
N ASP A 147 2.51 -16.80 -0.16
CA ASP A 147 3.43 -17.86 0.27
C ASP A 147 3.52 -18.00 1.81
N GLU A 148 4.50 -18.78 2.26
CA GLU A 148 4.77 -19.03 3.69
C GLU A 148 5.51 -17.86 4.37
N GLU A 149 6.19 -17.01 3.60
CA GLU A 149 6.99 -15.87 4.05
C GLU A 149 6.45 -14.56 3.42
N PRO A 150 5.18 -14.20 3.69
CA PRO A 150 4.41 -13.21 2.92
C PRO A 150 4.94 -11.78 3.00
N PHE A 151 5.92 -11.56 3.86
CA PHE A 151 6.43 -10.26 4.17
C PHE A 151 7.84 -10.01 3.62
N ASP A 152 8.39 -11.01 2.93
CA ASP A 152 9.73 -10.96 2.37
C ASP A 152 9.67 -10.95 0.84
N GLU A 153 10.78 -10.55 0.21
CA GLU A 153 10.88 -10.39 -1.25
C GLU A 153 9.85 -9.44 -1.89
N GLY A 154 9.66 -9.54 -3.21
CA GLY A 154 8.73 -8.72 -3.98
C GLY A 154 9.38 -7.58 -4.78
N SER A 155 8.56 -7.00 -5.65
CA SER A 155 8.88 -5.84 -6.48
C SER A 155 8.56 -4.54 -5.75
N TYR A 156 9.35 -3.49 -5.98
CA TYR A 156 9.17 -2.20 -5.31
C TYR A 156 8.74 -1.15 -6.32
N THR A 157 7.58 -0.55 -6.08
CA THR A 157 7.08 0.60 -6.85
C THR A 157 7.36 1.86 -6.06
N PHE A 158 8.09 2.80 -6.67
CA PHE A 158 8.35 4.11 -6.09
C PHE A 158 7.04 4.91 -5.98
N LEU A 159 6.79 5.50 -4.81
CA LEU A 159 5.62 6.35 -4.58
C LEU A 159 6.00 7.83 -4.45
N HIS A 160 7.01 8.15 -3.63
CA HIS A 160 7.38 9.54 -3.34
C HIS A 160 8.78 9.69 -2.73
N GLU A 161 9.51 10.76 -3.05
CA GLU A 161 10.92 10.96 -2.62
C GLU A 161 11.14 11.90 -1.42
N ARG A 162 10.18 12.78 -1.10
CA ARG A 162 10.33 13.80 -0.04
C ARG A 162 9.55 13.47 1.23
N VAL A 163 9.67 12.23 1.69
CA VAL A 163 9.01 11.80 2.92
C VAL A 163 9.91 12.15 4.11
N LYS A 164 9.33 12.81 5.11
CA LYS A 164 10.00 13.16 6.37
C LYS A 164 9.66 12.20 7.50
N HIS A 165 8.44 11.70 7.51
CA HIS A 165 7.92 10.87 8.59
C HIS A 165 6.83 9.96 8.01
N PHE A 166 6.92 8.68 8.33
CA PHE A 166 5.86 7.70 8.10
C PHE A 166 5.76 6.85 9.35
N ASP A 167 4.68 7.06 10.10
CA ASP A 167 4.42 6.49 11.41
C ASP A 167 3.09 5.73 11.38
N VAL A 168 3.12 4.51 11.92
CA VAL A 168 1.98 3.61 11.93
C VAL A 168 1.70 3.19 13.36
N LYS A 169 0.65 3.78 13.92
CA LYS A 169 0.18 3.46 15.28
C LYS A 169 -0.95 2.45 15.23
N VAL A 170 -0.85 1.47 16.10
CA VAL A 170 -1.77 0.34 16.17
C VAL A 170 -2.57 0.39 17.47
N PHE A 171 -3.85 0.06 17.41
CA PHE A 171 -4.74 0.08 18.57
C PHE A 171 -5.48 -1.25 18.69
N ASP A 172 -5.28 -1.93 19.82
CA ASP A 172 -5.97 -3.18 20.16
C ASP A 172 -7.39 -2.92 20.69
N GLU A 173 -7.60 -1.76 21.31
CA GLU A 173 -8.88 -1.33 21.85
C GLU A 173 -9.42 -0.09 21.13
N ASP A 174 -10.74 0.01 21.08
CA ASP A 174 -11.43 1.21 20.62
C ASP A 174 -11.82 2.03 21.86
N GLY A 175 -11.43 3.30 21.88
CA GLY A 175 -11.77 4.20 22.98
C GLY A 175 -10.94 5.48 22.98
N PRO A 176 -11.36 6.49 23.76
CA PRO A 176 -10.57 7.70 23.97
C PRO A 176 -9.27 7.43 24.74
N ASP A 177 -9.25 6.39 25.58
CA ASP A 177 -8.13 6.01 26.43
C ASP A 177 -7.27 4.87 25.82
N ALA A 178 -7.50 4.54 24.55
CA ALA A 178 -6.76 3.47 23.89
C ALA A 178 -5.29 3.86 23.69
N GLU A 179 -4.38 3.03 24.21
CA GLU A 179 -2.94 3.26 24.09
C GLU A 179 -2.42 2.86 22.70
N PRO A 180 -1.64 3.72 22.02
CA PRO A 180 -1.05 3.39 20.74
C PRO A 180 0.14 2.44 20.92
N LEU A 181 0.20 1.43 20.07
CA LEU A 181 1.32 0.50 19.96
C LEU A 181 2.11 0.82 18.68
N GLU A 182 3.44 0.76 18.76
CA GLU A 182 4.35 1.07 17.64
C GLU A 182 4.74 -0.19 16.84
N THR A 183 4.43 -1.38 17.36
CA THR A 183 4.74 -2.66 16.74
C THR A 183 3.56 -3.61 16.83
N TRP A 184 3.39 -4.46 15.82
CA TRP A 184 2.31 -5.45 15.77
C TRP A 184 2.74 -6.69 14.97
N ASN A 185 2.48 -7.90 15.48
CA ASN A 185 2.91 -9.18 14.90
C ASN A 185 4.41 -9.21 14.51
N THR A 186 5.29 -8.66 15.33
CA THR A 186 6.74 -8.66 15.06
C THR A 186 7.45 -9.89 15.65
N VAL A 187 7.00 -10.34 16.82
CA VAL A 187 7.56 -11.48 17.53
C VAL A 187 6.55 -12.61 17.55
N GLN A 188 6.99 -13.82 17.19
CA GLN A 188 6.14 -15.00 17.24
C GLN A 188 5.77 -15.34 18.69
N GLY A 189 4.47 -15.46 18.98
CA GLY A 189 3.96 -15.76 20.32
C GLY A 189 3.78 -14.54 21.23
N ASP A 190 3.86 -13.33 20.68
CA ASP A 190 3.45 -12.10 21.39
C ASP A 190 1.94 -12.09 21.67
N GLU A 191 1.51 -11.26 22.63
CA GLU A 191 0.09 -11.08 22.97
C GLU A 191 -0.65 -10.35 21.84
N HIS A 192 0.05 -9.45 21.14
CA HIS A 192 -0.48 -8.64 20.05
C HIS A 192 -0.40 -9.38 18.71
N THR A 193 -1.34 -10.32 18.52
CA THR A 193 -1.44 -11.11 17.28
C THR A 193 -2.75 -10.95 16.52
N GLY A 194 -2.68 -11.18 15.21
CA GLY A 194 -3.86 -11.11 14.33
C GLY A 194 -4.07 -9.71 13.78
N LEU A 195 -5.32 -9.24 13.80
CA LEU A 195 -5.64 -7.89 13.32
C LEU A 195 -6.02 -6.96 14.46
N PRO A 196 -5.47 -5.73 14.46
CA PRO A 196 -5.86 -4.72 15.43
C PRO A 196 -7.25 -4.20 15.11
N LYS A 197 -7.87 -3.49 16.06
CA LYS A 197 -9.18 -2.83 15.80
C LYS A 197 -9.01 -1.62 14.88
N ARG A 198 -7.91 -0.88 15.06
CA ARG A 198 -7.68 0.37 14.34
C ARG A 198 -6.21 0.63 14.09
N LEU A 199 -5.93 1.25 12.95
CA LEU A 199 -4.63 1.81 12.58
C LEU A 199 -4.74 3.33 12.43
N GLU A 200 -3.72 4.04 12.85
CA GLU A 200 -3.50 5.43 12.51
C GLU A 200 -2.19 5.56 11.74
N ILE A 201 -2.28 6.09 10.53
CA ILE A 201 -1.15 6.26 9.64
C ILE A 201 -0.91 7.76 9.49
N GLU A 202 0.28 8.20 9.82
CA GLU A 202 0.72 9.59 9.71
C GLU A 202 1.83 9.69 8.67
N LEU A 203 1.63 10.50 7.64
CA LEU A 203 2.56 10.73 6.54
C LEU A 203 2.90 12.21 6.48
N THR A 204 4.18 12.56 6.64
CA THR A 204 4.65 13.94 6.50
C THR A 204 5.51 14.10 5.25
N LEU A 205 5.09 15.01 4.36
CA LEU A 205 5.78 15.34 3.10
C LEU A 205 6.30 16.78 3.13
N GLU A 206 7.44 17.04 2.48
CA GLU A 206 7.92 18.41 2.24
C GLU A 206 7.41 18.96 0.90
N LEU A 207 6.72 20.11 0.92
CA LEU A 207 6.09 20.73 -0.24
C LEU A 207 7.03 21.61 -1.08
N ALA A 208 8.09 22.16 -0.47
CA ALA A 208 8.84 23.26 -1.07
C ALA A 208 10.07 22.77 -1.88
N PRO A 209 10.23 23.16 -3.16
CA PRO A 209 11.45 22.87 -3.92
C PRO A 209 12.68 23.62 -3.36
N ARG A 210 13.86 23.00 -3.47
CA ARG A 210 15.12 23.46 -2.81
C ARG A 210 15.55 24.88 -3.17
N ILE A 211 15.22 25.39 -4.37
CA ILE A 211 15.63 26.72 -4.85
C ILE A 211 15.14 27.84 -3.92
N MET A 212 14.09 27.57 -3.15
CA MET A 212 13.51 28.51 -2.19
C MET A 212 14.10 28.40 -0.76
N ARG A 213 14.97 27.42 -0.47
CA ARG A 213 15.55 27.25 0.88
C ARG A 213 16.39 28.47 1.31
N GLU A 214 17.07 29.11 0.37
CA GLU A 214 17.94 30.27 0.63
C GLU A 214 17.19 31.62 0.56
N GLN A 215 16.07 31.71 -0.17
CA GLN A 215 15.33 32.97 -0.33
C GLN A 215 14.16 33.14 0.64
N LEU A 216 13.74 32.08 1.35
CA LEU A 216 12.64 32.09 2.32
C LEU A 216 13.13 32.00 3.77
N GLU A 217 14.22 32.68 4.13
CA GLU A 217 14.60 32.87 5.54
C GLU A 217 13.54 33.64 6.36
N ILE A 218 12.54 34.25 5.70
CA ILE A 218 11.55 35.14 6.35
C ILE A 218 10.16 34.48 6.51
N ALA A 219 9.92 33.28 5.95
CA ALA A 219 8.65 32.58 6.16
C ALA A 219 8.75 31.61 7.35
N PRO A 220 7.76 31.58 8.26
CA PRO A 220 7.76 30.64 9.37
C PRO A 220 7.86 29.21 8.82
N ILE A 221 8.75 28.44 9.43
CA ILE A 221 9.17 27.06 9.11
C ILE A 221 7.96 26.10 8.93
N ASP A 222 6.81 26.48 9.48
CA ASP A 222 5.57 25.72 9.58
C ASP A 222 4.83 25.45 8.24
N LYS A 223 5.11 26.21 7.17
CA LYS A 223 4.45 25.98 5.84
C LYS A 223 5.23 25.06 4.89
N ARG A 224 6.36 24.50 5.32
CA ARG A 224 7.25 23.72 4.44
C ARG A 224 6.88 22.24 4.37
N THR A 225 6.28 21.72 5.42
CA THR A 225 5.83 20.33 5.51
C THR A 225 4.31 20.27 5.61
N MET A 226 3.73 19.22 5.08
CA MET A 226 2.33 18.87 5.33
C MET A 226 2.27 17.46 5.89
N THR A 227 1.53 17.35 6.99
CA THR A 227 1.27 16.08 7.66
C THR A 227 -0.16 15.67 7.35
N TYR A 228 -0.29 14.44 6.86
CA TYR A 228 -1.55 13.82 6.54
C TYR A 228 -1.77 12.66 7.50
N LYS A 229 -2.94 12.61 8.11
CA LYS A 229 -3.33 11.54 9.03
C LYS A 229 -4.52 10.78 8.47
N ARG A 230 -4.43 9.45 8.45
CA ARG A 230 -5.55 8.56 8.11
C ARG A 230 -5.79 7.60 9.26
N THR A 231 -7.02 7.52 9.72
CA THR A 231 -7.46 6.54 10.72
C THR A 231 -8.31 5.49 10.02
N ILE A 232 -7.91 4.23 10.12
CA ILE A 232 -8.56 3.10 9.46
C ILE A 232 -9.03 2.15 10.55
N ARG A 233 -10.34 1.87 10.57
CA ARG A 233 -10.93 0.87 11.46
C ARG A 233 -11.19 -0.40 10.68
N PHE A 234 -10.78 -1.53 11.24
CA PHE A 234 -11.13 -2.82 10.68
C PHE A 234 -12.57 -3.16 11.06
N PRO A 235 -13.38 -3.68 10.12
CA PRO A 235 -14.77 -3.97 10.40
C PRO A 235 -14.91 -5.23 11.25
N ASP A 236 -15.93 -5.25 12.11
CA ASP A 236 -16.16 -6.34 13.09
C ASP A 236 -16.21 -7.72 12.45
N TYR A 237 -16.85 -7.87 11.28
CA TYR A 237 -16.93 -9.16 10.58
C TYR A 237 -15.55 -9.76 10.25
N LEU A 238 -14.56 -8.89 10.03
CA LEU A 238 -13.22 -9.28 9.65
C LEU A 238 -12.43 -9.68 10.90
N LEU A 239 -12.62 -8.95 12.01
CA LEU A 239 -12.11 -9.30 13.32
C LEU A 239 -12.70 -10.65 13.80
N ASP A 240 -14.01 -10.83 13.67
CA ASP A 240 -14.72 -12.06 14.00
C ASP A 240 -14.20 -13.26 13.19
N ALA A 241 -13.88 -13.05 11.90
CA ALA A 241 -13.30 -14.09 11.05
C ALA A 241 -11.91 -14.55 11.52
N VAL A 242 -11.10 -13.62 12.05
CA VAL A 242 -9.79 -13.93 12.65
C VAL A 242 -9.95 -14.70 13.96
N VAL A 243 -10.96 -14.34 14.78
CA VAL A 243 -11.28 -15.04 16.03
C VAL A 243 -11.79 -16.45 15.77
N ALA A 244 -12.64 -16.63 14.76
CA ALA A 244 -13.26 -17.91 14.42
C ALA A 244 -12.27 -18.93 13.82
N GLU A 245 -11.07 -18.51 13.41
CA GLU A 245 -10.05 -19.34 12.74
C GLU A 245 -10.66 -20.25 11.67
N VAL A 246 -11.31 -19.64 10.67
CA VAL A 246 -12.03 -20.41 9.64
C VAL A 246 -11.04 -21.21 8.80
N ARG A 247 -10.84 -22.47 9.19
CA ARG A 247 -10.04 -23.45 8.45
C ARG A 247 -10.99 -24.32 7.62
N PRO A 248 -10.75 -24.48 6.30
CA PRO A 248 -11.53 -25.40 5.51
C PRO A 248 -11.38 -26.81 6.08
N LYS A 249 -12.50 -27.43 6.49
CA LYS A 249 -12.56 -28.82 6.92
C LYS A 249 -13.15 -29.66 5.79
N ILE A 250 -12.53 -30.80 5.52
CA ILE A 250 -13.08 -31.77 4.57
C ILE A 250 -14.43 -32.26 5.15
N PRO A 251 -15.54 -32.16 4.41
CA PRO A 251 -16.82 -32.67 4.88
C PRO A 251 -16.70 -34.17 5.18
N VAL A 252 -17.05 -34.57 6.41
CA VAL A 252 -17.16 -35.99 6.75
C VAL A 252 -18.49 -36.47 6.19
N ILE A 253 -18.45 -37.15 5.06
CA ILE A 253 -19.62 -37.82 4.48
C ILE A 253 -19.79 -39.13 5.24
N ASN A 254 -20.68 -39.16 6.23
CA ASN A 254 -21.08 -40.41 6.84
C ASN A 254 -21.86 -41.23 5.79
N PRO A 255 -21.50 -42.49 5.53
CA PRO A 255 -22.32 -43.36 4.69
C PRO A 255 -23.71 -43.48 5.34
N PRO A 256 -24.78 -43.60 4.54
CA PRO A 256 -26.11 -43.80 5.09
C PRO A 256 -26.09 -45.08 5.95
N THR A 257 -26.24 -44.90 7.26
CA THR A 257 -26.56 -46.00 8.17
C THR A 257 -27.91 -46.52 7.73
N GLY A 258 -27.90 -47.69 7.09
CA GLY A 258 -29.12 -48.39 6.75
C GLY A 258 -29.85 -48.74 8.03
N ASP A 259 -30.88 -47.95 8.36
CA ASP A 259 -31.93 -48.39 9.26
C ASP A 259 -32.66 -49.54 8.57
N THR A 260 -32.17 -50.75 8.84
CA THR A 260 -32.95 -51.98 8.72
C THR A 260 -33.97 -52.00 9.86
N ASP A 261 -35.08 -51.29 9.69
CA ASP A 261 -36.28 -51.51 10.49
C ASP A 261 -37.51 -51.52 9.56
N GLY A 262 -37.87 -52.73 9.12
CA GLY A 262 -38.95 -52.96 8.18
C GLY A 262 -39.30 -54.44 8.07
N ALA A 263 -39.92 -54.96 9.12
CA ALA A 263 -40.86 -56.09 9.17
C ALA A 263 -40.66 -57.27 8.19
N ALA A 264 -40.35 -58.43 8.75
CA ALA A 264 -40.55 -59.72 8.10
C ALA A 264 -42.05 -59.98 7.80
N PRO A 265 -42.35 -60.67 6.68
CA PRO A 265 -43.39 -61.67 6.68
C PRO A 265 -42.80 -63.05 6.37
N SER A 266 -43.01 -63.96 7.31
CA SER A 266 -42.83 -65.41 7.13
C SER A 266 -43.97 -66.00 6.30
N THR A 267 -43.64 -66.77 5.26
CA THR A 267 -44.33 -67.96 4.65
C THR A 267 -43.99 -67.99 3.15
N GLY A 268 -43.56 -69.06 2.48
CA GLY A 268 -43.31 -70.47 2.76
C GLY A 268 -43.17 -71.22 1.41
N GLY A 269 -42.32 -72.26 1.35
CA GLY A 269 -42.18 -73.24 0.23
C GLY A 269 -41.09 -72.90 -0.81
N ASP A 270 -40.26 -73.79 -1.33
CA ASP A 270 -39.99 -75.24 -1.19
C ASP A 270 -38.57 -75.49 -1.82
N PRO A 271 -37.89 -76.64 -1.64
CA PRO A 271 -36.44 -76.79 -1.82
C PRO A 271 -36.03 -77.17 -3.24
N GLY A 272 -34.84 -76.73 -3.66
CA GLY A 272 -34.28 -77.07 -4.97
C GLY A 272 -32.77 -76.83 -5.07
N SER A 273 -32.00 -77.81 -4.60
CA SER A 273 -30.71 -78.29 -5.13
C SER A 273 -29.94 -77.41 -6.15
N ALA A 274 -28.72 -77.00 -5.79
CA ALA A 274 -27.48 -77.20 -6.57
C ALA A 274 -26.31 -76.47 -5.86
N SER A 275 -25.47 -77.15 -5.08
CA SER A 275 -24.19 -77.73 -5.51
C SER A 275 -23.23 -76.72 -6.19
N GLY A 276 -22.19 -76.31 -5.47
CA GLY A 276 -21.10 -75.51 -6.02
C GLY A 276 -20.11 -75.00 -4.98
N ASP A 277 -19.48 -75.89 -4.22
CA ASP A 277 -18.12 -75.66 -3.70
C ASP A 277 -17.16 -75.94 -4.89
N PRO A 278 -16.01 -75.27 -5.04
CA PRO A 278 -14.92 -75.67 -4.15
C PRO A 278 -13.94 -74.54 -3.75
N SER A 279 -13.45 -74.70 -2.52
CA SER A 279 -12.03 -74.67 -2.15
C SER A 279 -11.30 -73.31 -2.05
N GLY A 280 -10.97 -72.95 -0.80
CA GLY A 280 -9.74 -72.21 -0.48
C GLY A 280 -8.47 -73.07 -0.70
N PRO A 281 -7.28 -72.51 -0.40
CA PRO A 281 -6.71 -72.86 0.90
C PRO A 281 -5.96 -71.73 1.64
N THR A 282 -6.20 -71.69 2.95
CA THR A 282 -5.26 -71.55 4.08
C THR A 282 -3.91 -70.82 3.92
N THR A 283 -3.77 -69.76 4.73
CA THR A 283 -2.66 -69.43 5.65
C THR A 283 -1.30 -70.16 5.53
N ALA A 284 -0.22 -69.37 5.42
CA ALA A 284 1.07 -69.66 6.04
C ALA A 284 1.87 -68.37 6.33
N THR A 285 1.96 -68.07 7.62
CA THR A 285 3.08 -67.58 8.46
C THR A 285 4.43 -67.19 7.81
N GLN A 286 5.03 -66.14 8.43
CA GLN A 286 6.45 -65.96 8.81
C GLN A 286 7.43 -65.20 7.88
N GLY A 287 8.11 -64.20 8.46
CA GLY A 287 9.57 -64.12 8.35
C GLY A 287 10.21 -62.82 7.86
N ALA A 288 10.78 -62.09 8.81
CA ALA A 288 11.87 -61.11 8.75
C ALA A 288 12.84 -61.12 7.55
N GLY A 289 13.39 -59.94 7.19
CA GLY A 289 14.61 -59.84 6.39
C GLY A 289 14.96 -58.45 5.88
N SER A 290 15.98 -57.86 6.50
CA SER A 290 16.73 -56.65 6.12
C SER A 290 17.05 -56.47 4.62
N ARG A 291 17.04 -55.21 4.17
CA ARG A 291 18.18 -54.52 3.56
C ARG A 291 17.97 -53.00 3.59
#